data_AF-A0A7W1MEQ3-F1
#
_entry.id   AF-A0A7W1MEQ3-F1
#
_cell.length_a   1.000
_cell.length_b   1.000
_cell.length_c   1.000
_cell.angle_alpha   90.00
_cell.angle_beta   90.00
_cell.angle_gamma   90.00
#
_symmetry.space_group_name_H-M   'P 1'
#
loop_
_entity.id
_entity.type
_entity.pdbx_description
1 polymer ?
#
loop_
_entity_poly.entity_id
_entity_poly.type
_entity_poly.pdbx_seq_one_letter_code
_entity_poly.pdbx_strand_id
1 'polypeptide(L)'
;MTIAYLIERFNNLRLQPVKAVICTLLFFCVFSCGELSAVRNRYYDDENATLVKEMRDSLDDIRHEVNNHESEIRIYDEKLKNLENIIDSVRDQVSESSQAHKEQLKGNSNTLESKITSIENIIKGVVTDLRQFKTHANDSSIALAQYKQKISELEKIVEQQNQNLDHLQAAMRSLMEALVVKESAPSKPSAVSMTAEISAPGLYRVKAGDSLEKIARLHQTTVSVIKDLNGLSHDRIVVGQVLKIPEK
;
A
#
# COMPACT_ATOMS: atom_id res chain seq x y z
N MET A 1 67.17 4.76 -89.88
CA MET A 1 68.17 5.23 -90.85
C MET A 1 68.70 4.04 -91.64
N THR A 2 67.93 3.49 -92.58
CA THR A 2 68.33 2.21 -93.24
C THR A 2 67.75 2.02 -94.64
N ILE A 3 66.52 2.45 -94.94
CA ILE A 3 65.90 2.19 -96.26
C ILE A 3 66.40 3.15 -97.35
N ALA A 4 66.48 4.45 -97.07
CA ALA A 4 66.95 5.46 -98.04
C ALA A 4 68.38 5.21 -98.52
N TYR A 5 69.28 4.78 -97.62
CA TYR A 5 70.67 4.47 -97.94
C TYR A 5 70.82 3.20 -98.80
N LEU A 6 69.95 2.21 -98.60
CA LEU A 6 69.92 0.98 -99.40
C LEU A 6 69.42 1.24 -100.83
N ILE A 7 68.46 2.14 -101.01
CA ILE A 7 67.93 2.54 -102.33
C ILE A 7 68.99 3.27 -103.16
N GLU A 8 69.75 4.17 -102.54
CA GLU A 8 70.80 4.95 -103.22
C GLU A 8 71.97 4.07 -103.68
N ARG A 9 72.34 3.06 -102.88
CA ARG A 9 73.37 2.07 -103.26
C ARG A 9 72.89 1.10 -104.35
N PHE A 10 71.59 0.83 -104.43
CA PHE A 10 70.99 -0.05 -105.45
C PHE A 10 71.00 0.55 -106.86
N ASN A 11 70.82 1.87 -106.98
CA ASN A 11 70.77 2.55 -108.28
C ASN A 11 72.10 2.49 -109.05
N ASN A 12 73.24 2.32 -108.36
CA ASN A 12 74.58 2.34 -108.97
C ASN A 12 75.11 1.00 -109.53
N LEU A 13 74.37 -0.12 -109.45
CA LEU A 13 74.81 -1.40 -110.07
C LEU A 13 74.52 -1.48 -111.59
N ARG A 14 75.51 -1.87 -112.40
CA ARG A 14 75.46 -1.92 -113.89
C ARG A 14 74.94 -3.25 -114.49
N LEU A 15 74.16 -4.06 -113.76
CA LEU A 15 73.54 -5.29 -114.30
C LEU A 15 72.01 -5.23 -114.17
N GLN A 16 71.32 -5.07 -115.31
CA GLN A 16 69.85 -5.00 -115.44
C GLN A 16 69.08 -6.22 -114.88
N PRO A 17 69.49 -7.49 -115.08
CA PRO A 17 68.67 -8.62 -114.61
C PRO A 17 68.70 -8.79 -113.09
N VAL A 18 69.82 -8.42 -112.44
CA VAL A 18 69.98 -8.52 -110.99
C VAL A 18 69.13 -7.49 -110.24
N LYS A 19 68.96 -6.29 -110.83
CA LYS A 19 68.07 -5.25 -110.29
C LYS A 19 66.61 -5.68 -110.26
N ALA A 20 66.13 -6.34 -111.31
CA ALA A 20 64.75 -6.81 -111.39
C ALA A 20 64.45 -7.92 -110.36
N VAL A 21 65.36 -8.88 -110.18
CA VAL A 21 65.20 -9.97 -109.20
C VAL A 21 65.23 -9.43 -107.77
N ILE A 22 66.11 -8.47 -107.46
CA ILE A 22 66.18 -7.95 -106.09
C ILE A 22 65.03 -6.98 -105.80
N CYS A 23 64.58 -6.17 -106.77
CA CYS A 23 63.36 -5.37 -106.58
C CYS A 23 62.12 -6.24 -106.40
N THR A 24 61.98 -7.35 -107.13
CA THR A 24 60.84 -8.27 -106.95
C THR A 24 60.91 -8.99 -105.60
N LEU A 25 62.09 -9.43 -105.15
CA LEU A 25 62.27 -10.01 -103.82
C LEU A 25 62.03 -9.00 -102.68
N LEU A 26 62.50 -7.76 -102.81
CA LEU A 26 62.24 -6.70 -101.84
C LEU A 26 60.77 -6.30 -101.83
N PHE A 27 60.11 -6.23 -102.98
CA PHE A 27 58.67 -5.97 -103.07
C PHE A 27 57.86 -7.11 -102.43
N PHE A 28 58.22 -8.37 -102.69
CA PHE A 28 57.59 -9.52 -102.04
C PHE A 28 57.82 -9.51 -100.53
N CYS A 29 59.03 -9.22 -100.06
CA CYS A 29 59.33 -9.11 -98.62
C CYS A 29 58.56 -7.97 -97.96
N VAL A 30 58.45 -6.79 -98.57
CA VAL A 30 57.72 -5.65 -98.02
C VAL A 30 56.21 -5.89 -98.03
N PHE A 31 55.68 -6.50 -99.11
CA PHE A 31 54.27 -6.85 -99.21
C PHE A 31 53.88 -7.94 -98.19
N SER A 32 54.68 -9.01 -98.06
CA SER A 32 54.46 -10.06 -97.06
C SER A 32 54.67 -9.58 -95.61
N CYS A 33 55.63 -8.69 -95.34
CA CYS A 33 55.79 -8.08 -94.00
C CYS A 33 54.69 -7.07 -93.66
N GLY A 34 54.16 -6.37 -94.65
CA GLY A 34 53.04 -5.42 -94.48
C GLY A 34 51.76 -6.15 -94.07
N GLU A 35 51.43 -7.26 -94.75
CA GLU A 35 50.27 -8.07 -94.39
C GLU A 35 50.46 -8.75 -93.02
N LEU A 36 51.64 -9.28 -92.71
CA LEU A 36 51.90 -9.94 -91.42
C LEU A 36 51.88 -8.95 -90.23
N SER A 37 52.36 -7.72 -90.42
CA SER A 37 52.29 -6.70 -89.38
C SER A 37 50.86 -6.17 -89.17
N ALA A 38 50.08 -5.99 -90.24
CA ALA A 38 48.67 -5.62 -90.15
C ALA A 38 47.78 -6.72 -89.55
N VAL A 39 48.03 -8.00 -89.88
CA VAL A 39 47.33 -9.15 -89.27
C VAL A 39 47.67 -9.27 -87.79
N ARG A 40 48.95 -9.14 -87.44
CA ARG A 40 49.40 -9.15 -86.03
C ARG A 40 48.82 -7.97 -85.23
N ASN A 41 48.73 -6.78 -85.80
CA ASN A 41 48.15 -5.62 -85.13
C ASN A 41 46.63 -5.77 -84.95
N ARG A 42 45.91 -6.28 -85.97
CA ARG A 42 44.47 -6.59 -85.84
C ARG A 42 44.20 -7.70 -84.83
N TYR A 43 45.09 -8.69 -84.72
CA TYR A 43 45.00 -9.75 -83.72
C TYR A 43 45.17 -9.22 -82.29
N TYR A 44 46.17 -8.36 -82.05
CA TYR A 44 46.35 -7.72 -80.74
C TYR A 44 45.24 -6.71 -80.40
N ASP A 45 44.67 -6.01 -81.39
CA ASP A 45 43.53 -5.12 -81.17
C ASP A 45 42.25 -5.90 -80.82
N ASP A 46 42.01 -7.07 -81.40
CA ASP A 46 40.83 -7.91 -81.15
C ASP A 46 40.90 -8.64 -79.79
N GLU A 47 42.07 -9.15 -79.41
CA GLU A 47 42.31 -9.77 -78.10
C GLU A 47 42.19 -8.74 -76.96
N ASN A 48 42.77 -7.55 -77.14
CA ASN A 48 42.61 -6.45 -76.18
C ASN A 48 41.17 -5.94 -76.12
N ALA A 49 40.45 -5.87 -77.25
CA ALA A 49 39.04 -5.48 -77.27
C ALA A 49 38.14 -6.50 -76.56
N THR A 50 38.44 -7.78 -76.71
CA THR A 50 37.74 -8.87 -76.03
C THR A 50 37.96 -8.81 -74.52
N LEU A 51 39.22 -8.65 -74.08
CA LEU A 51 39.56 -8.51 -72.66
C LEU A 51 38.91 -7.27 -72.02
N VAL A 52 38.92 -6.13 -72.73
CA VAL A 52 38.27 -4.90 -72.24
C VAL A 52 36.75 -5.07 -72.12
N LYS A 53 36.13 -5.84 -73.02
CA LYS A 53 34.71 -6.17 -72.94
C LYS A 53 34.42 -7.08 -71.75
N GLU A 54 35.21 -8.14 -71.55
CA GLU A 54 35.08 -9.03 -70.38
C GLU A 54 35.24 -8.27 -69.06
N MET A 55 36.23 -7.37 -68.98
CA MET A 55 36.42 -6.50 -67.82
C MET A 55 35.22 -5.56 -67.62
N ARG A 56 34.61 -5.05 -68.68
CA ARG A 56 33.42 -4.19 -68.58
C ARG A 56 32.21 -4.97 -68.08
N ASP A 57 31.97 -6.16 -68.63
CA ASP A 57 30.86 -7.01 -68.24
C ASP A 57 30.99 -7.40 -66.75
N SER A 58 32.20 -7.78 -66.31
CA SER A 58 32.49 -8.04 -64.89
C SER A 58 32.29 -6.79 -64.01
N LEU A 59 32.64 -5.59 -64.50
CA LEU A 59 32.43 -4.35 -63.77
C LEU A 59 30.93 -4.01 -63.62
N ASP A 60 30.13 -4.31 -64.65
CA ASP A 60 28.68 -4.12 -64.62
C ASP A 60 28.00 -5.12 -63.67
N ASP A 61 28.48 -6.38 -63.62
CA ASP A 61 28.01 -7.37 -62.63
C ASP A 61 28.30 -6.92 -61.19
N ILE A 62 29.53 -6.47 -60.91
CA ILE A 62 29.90 -5.93 -59.59
C ILE A 62 29.05 -4.70 -59.25
N ARG A 63 28.80 -3.82 -60.23
CA ARG A 63 27.93 -2.65 -60.03
C ARG A 63 26.50 -3.07 -59.62
N HIS A 64 25.95 -4.11 -60.25
CA HIS A 64 24.64 -4.62 -59.87
C HIS A 64 24.63 -5.21 -58.44
N GLU A 65 25.67 -5.95 -58.06
CA GLU A 65 25.81 -6.50 -56.71
C GLU A 65 25.96 -5.39 -55.64
N VAL A 66 26.77 -4.37 -55.91
CA VAL A 66 26.91 -3.19 -55.05
C VAL A 66 25.58 -2.47 -54.85
N ASN A 67 24.81 -2.27 -55.92
CA ASN A 67 23.49 -1.63 -55.83
C ASN A 67 22.49 -2.48 -55.02
N ASN A 68 22.57 -3.81 -55.12
CA ASN A 68 21.75 -4.71 -54.31
C ASN A 68 22.11 -4.57 -52.82
N HIS A 69 23.40 -4.64 -52.48
CA HIS A 69 23.85 -4.48 -51.10
C HIS A 69 23.56 -3.08 -50.55
N GLU A 70 23.64 -2.02 -51.35
CA GLU A 70 23.23 -0.68 -50.92
C GLU A 70 21.74 -0.64 -50.55
N SER A 71 20.90 -1.35 -51.30
CA SER A 71 19.48 -1.48 -51.01
C SER A 71 19.23 -2.26 -49.71
N GLU A 72 19.96 -3.35 -49.50
CA GLU A 72 19.90 -4.14 -48.26
C GLU A 72 20.33 -3.30 -47.04
N ILE A 73 21.42 -2.54 -47.15
CA ILE A 73 21.92 -1.67 -46.08
C ILE A 73 20.84 -0.64 -45.70
N ARG A 74 20.20 0.02 -46.69
CA ARG A 74 19.12 0.97 -46.42
C ARG A 74 17.96 0.34 -45.64
N ILE A 75 17.58 -0.89 -45.97
CA ILE A 75 16.53 -1.61 -45.25
C ILE A 75 16.95 -1.89 -43.80
N TYR A 76 18.20 -2.27 -43.57
CA TYR A 76 18.70 -2.49 -42.22
C TYR A 76 18.80 -1.20 -41.40
N ASP A 77 19.17 -0.08 -42.01
CA ASP A 77 19.18 1.24 -41.36
C ASP A 77 17.77 1.67 -40.92
N GLU A 78 16.76 1.47 -41.77
CA GLU A 78 15.36 1.74 -41.39
C GLU A 78 14.90 0.85 -40.23
N LYS A 79 15.28 -0.43 -40.24
CA LYS A 79 14.98 -1.36 -39.13
C LYS A 79 15.67 -0.93 -37.84
N LEU A 80 16.94 -0.52 -37.88
CA LEU A 80 17.68 -0.01 -36.73
C LEU A 80 17.01 1.22 -36.15
N LYS A 81 16.65 2.19 -37.00
CA LYS A 81 15.95 3.40 -36.58
C LYS A 81 14.60 3.09 -35.92
N ASN A 82 13.85 2.12 -36.44
CA ASN A 82 12.60 1.69 -35.80
C ASN A 82 12.86 1.05 -34.43
N LEU A 83 13.88 0.21 -34.31
CA LEU A 83 14.26 -0.41 -33.03
C LEU A 83 14.70 0.65 -32.01
N GLU A 84 15.45 1.67 -32.41
CA GLU A 84 15.83 2.80 -31.55
C GLU A 84 14.60 3.53 -31.02
N ASN A 85 13.63 3.84 -31.88
CA ASN A 85 12.38 4.48 -31.45
C ASN A 85 11.59 3.60 -30.45
N ILE A 86 11.56 2.29 -30.67
CA ILE A 86 10.91 1.35 -29.74
C ILE A 86 11.65 1.34 -28.40
N ILE A 87 12.98 1.30 -28.41
CA ILE A 87 13.80 1.33 -27.20
C ILE A 87 13.55 2.60 -26.39
N ASP A 88 13.50 3.76 -27.04
CA ASP A 88 13.24 5.03 -26.39
C ASP A 88 11.81 5.09 -25.81
N SER A 89 10.81 4.63 -26.57
CA SER A 89 9.43 4.55 -26.09
C SER A 89 9.30 3.63 -24.86
N VAL A 90 9.95 2.46 -24.87
CA VAL A 90 9.94 1.55 -23.73
C VAL A 90 10.68 2.17 -22.53
N ARG A 91 11.80 2.86 -22.76
CA ARG A 91 12.55 3.56 -21.71
C ARG A 91 11.68 4.61 -21.03
N ASP A 92 10.95 5.40 -21.80
CA ASP A 92 10.06 6.43 -21.27
C ASP A 92 8.91 5.81 -20.46
N GLN A 93 8.27 4.77 -21.00
CA GLN A 93 7.20 4.04 -20.29
C GLN A 93 7.68 3.46 -18.96
N VAL A 94 8.87 2.86 -18.92
CA VAL A 94 9.45 2.32 -17.69
C VAL A 94 9.77 3.42 -16.69
N SER A 95 10.31 4.55 -17.16
CA SER A 95 10.63 5.71 -16.31
C SER A 95 9.37 6.30 -15.67
N GLU A 96 8.34 6.56 -16.47
CA GLU A 96 7.06 7.11 -16.01
C GLU A 96 6.35 6.16 -15.04
N SER A 97 6.26 4.87 -15.38
CA SER A 97 5.63 3.86 -14.53
C SER A 97 6.36 3.71 -13.19
N SER A 98 7.69 3.69 -13.22
CA SER A 98 8.51 3.61 -12.00
C SER A 98 8.33 4.85 -11.12
N GLN A 99 8.26 6.04 -11.71
CA GLN A 99 8.06 7.28 -10.96
C GLN A 99 6.65 7.35 -10.35
N ALA A 100 5.61 6.99 -11.12
CA ALA A 100 4.24 6.93 -10.63
C ALA A 100 4.11 5.94 -9.45
N HIS A 101 4.70 4.74 -9.57
CA HIS A 101 4.72 3.76 -8.49
C HIS A 101 5.44 4.29 -7.24
N LYS A 102 6.57 4.99 -7.42
CA LYS A 102 7.32 5.60 -6.32
C LYS A 102 6.50 6.65 -5.58
N GLU A 103 5.79 7.50 -6.30
CA GLU A 103 4.93 8.54 -5.72
C GLU A 103 3.73 7.94 -4.97
N GLN A 104 3.10 6.91 -5.55
CA GLN A 104 2.03 6.18 -4.90
C GLN A 104 2.50 5.51 -3.60
N LEU A 105 3.64 4.83 -3.61
CA LEU A 105 4.24 4.23 -2.42
C LEU A 105 4.55 5.28 -1.35
N LYS A 106 5.07 6.43 -1.74
CA LYS A 106 5.33 7.55 -0.82
C LYS A 106 4.04 8.08 -0.19
N GLY A 107 2.97 8.24 -0.98
CA GLY A 107 1.65 8.65 -0.48
C GLY A 107 1.07 7.64 0.52
N ASN A 108 1.17 6.35 0.21
CA ASN A 108 0.75 5.28 1.10
C ASN A 108 1.55 5.25 2.40
N SER A 109 2.88 5.43 2.31
CA SER A 109 3.76 5.51 3.49
C SER A 109 3.36 6.66 4.41
N ASN A 110 3.17 7.86 3.87
CA ASN A 110 2.75 9.03 4.65
C ASN A 110 1.39 8.81 5.33
N THR A 111 0.45 8.16 4.63
CA THR A 111 -0.87 7.82 5.19
C THR A 111 -0.75 6.84 6.33
N LEU A 112 0.11 5.82 6.19
CA LEU A 112 0.35 4.83 7.23
C LEU A 112 1.02 5.48 8.45
N GLU A 113 1.98 6.37 8.24
CA GLU A 113 2.68 7.09 9.30
C GLU A 113 1.75 8.01 10.10
N SER A 114 0.81 8.68 9.41
CA SER A 114 -0.25 9.45 10.07
C SER A 114 -1.17 8.57 10.93
N LYS A 115 -1.55 7.40 10.44
CA LYS A 115 -2.36 6.44 11.20
C LYS A 115 -1.62 5.89 12.42
N ILE A 116 -0.33 5.55 12.27
CA ILE A 116 0.52 5.10 13.37
C ILE A 116 0.58 6.18 14.46
N THR A 117 0.85 7.43 14.08
CA THR A 117 0.88 8.56 15.03
C THR A 117 -0.45 8.73 15.76
N SER A 118 -1.58 8.58 15.06
CA SER A 118 -2.91 8.64 15.67
C SER A 118 -3.12 7.53 16.70
N ILE A 119 -2.76 6.29 16.34
CA ILE A 119 -2.83 5.13 17.25
C ILE A 119 -1.94 5.33 18.48
N GLU A 120 -0.72 5.83 18.30
CA GLU A 120 0.18 6.12 19.42
C GLU A 120 -0.42 7.12 20.41
N ASN A 121 -1.09 8.16 19.90
CA ASN A 121 -1.77 9.14 20.74
C ASN A 121 -2.95 8.53 21.50
N ILE A 122 -3.74 7.67 20.84
CA ILE A 122 -4.84 6.93 21.49
C ILE A 122 -4.29 6.02 22.60
N ILE A 123 -3.21 5.27 22.33
CA ILE A 123 -2.58 4.39 23.32
C ILE A 123 -2.10 5.19 24.53
N LYS A 124 -1.46 6.35 24.33
CA LYS A 124 -1.05 7.25 25.42
C LYS A 124 -2.24 7.71 26.26
N GLY A 125 -3.37 8.03 25.62
CA GLY A 125 -4.62 8.36 26.29
C GLY A 125 -5.12 7.21 27.17
N VAL A 126 -5.29 6.02 26.58
CA VAL A 126 -5.77 4.82 27.29
C VAL A 126 -4.86 4.45 28.47
N VAL A 127 -3.54 4.56 28.32
CA VAL A 127 -2.59 4.31 29.41
C VAL A 127 -2.78 5.30 30.56
N THR A 128 -3.06 6.56 30.24
CA THR A 128 -3.34 7.60 31.24
C THR A 128 -4.64 7.30 31.98
N ASP A 129 -5.70 6.95 31.26
CA ASP A 129 -7.00 6.61 31.84
C ASP A 129 -6.90 5.38 32.74
N LEU A 130 -6.17 4.33 32.32
CA LEU A 130 -5.91 3.15 33.13
C LEU A 130 -5.16 3.48 34.42
N ARG A 131 -4.21 4.42 34.36
CA ARG A 131 -3.48 4.88 35.55
C ARG A 131 -4.41 5.58 36.52
N GLN A 132 -5.28 6.47 36.03
CA GLN A 132 -6.27 7.15 36.85
C GLN A 132 -7.27 6.16 37.47
N PHE A 133 -7.79 5.23 36.67
CA PHE A 133 -8.69 4.18 37.14
C PHE A 133 -8.05 3.34 38.25
N LYS A 134 -6.78 2.96 38.08
CA LYS A 134 -6.02 2.24 39.11
C LYS A 134 -5.92 3.03 40.42
N THR A 135 -5.64 4.33 40.34
CA THR A 135 -5.60 5.21 41.53
C THR A 135 -6.97 5.25 42.21
N HIS A 136 -8.05 5.49 41.47
CA HIS A 136 -9.40 5.51 42.01
C HIS A 136 -9.83 4.17 42.65
N ALA A 137 -9.45 3.05 42.06
CA ALA A 137 -9.70 1.73 42.63
C ALA A 137 -8.95 1.54 43.94
N ASN A 138 -7.70 2.01 44.02
CA ASN A 138 -6.91 1.96 45.25
C ASN A 138 -7.50 2.85 46.36
N ASP A 139 -7.88 4.09 46.03
CA ASP A 139 -8.53 5.01 46.97
C ASP A 139 -9.85 4.44 47.49
N SER A 140 -10.64 3.82 46.60
CA SER A 140 -11.88 3.14 46.97
C SER A 140 -11.62 1.95 47.90
N SER A 141 -10.56 1.18 47.65
CA SER A 141 -10.16 0.09 48.54
C SER A 141 -9.75 0.58 49.93
N ILE A 142 -9.05 1.72 50.01
CA ILE A 142 -8.68 2.35 51.28
C ILE A 142 -9.93 2.81 52.03
N ALA A 143 -10.84 3.51 51.35
CA ALA A 143 -12.09 3.98 51.95
C ALA A 143 -12.94 2.81 52.49
N LEU A 144 -13.05 1.72 51.73
CA LEU A 144 -13.74 0.50 52.17
C LEU A 144 -13.10 -0.11 53.42
N ALA A 145 -11.77 -0.15 53.49
CA ALA A 145 -11.07 -0.62 54.68
C ALA A 145 -11.36 0.26 55.91
N GLN A 146 -11.40 1.59 55.73
CA GLN A 146 -11.76 2.54 56.78
C GLN A 146 -13.20 2.35 57.27
N TYR A 147 -14.16 2.19 56.35
CA TYR A 147 -15.56 1.92 56.72
C TYR A 147 -15.69 0.60 57.48
N LYS A 148 -14.97 -0.45 57.06
CA LYS A 148 -14.95 -1.73 57.76
C LYS A 148 -14.44 -1.58 59.20
N GLN A 149 -13.38 -0.80 59.40
CA GLN A 149 -12.87 -0.51 60.74
C GLN A 149 -13.91 0.22 61.60
N LYS A 150 -14.55 1.25 61.04
CA LYS A 150 -15.55 2.05 61.75
C LYS A 150 -16.81 1.24 62.11
N ILE A 151 -17.23 0.33 61.24
CA ILE A 151 -18.31 -0.62 61.54
C ILE A 151 -17.92 -1.51 62.72
N SER A 152 -16.71 -2.07 62.72
CA SER A 152 -16.23 -2.90 63.84
C SER A 152 -16.16 -2.14 65.18
N GLU A 153 -15.82 -0.85 65.15
CA GLU A 153 -15.84 0.01 66.34
C GLU A 153 -17.27 0.25 66.84
N LEU A 154 -18.21 0.54 65.93
CA LEU A 154 -19.62 0.70 66.26
C LEU A 154 -20.23 -0.60 66.81
N GLU A 155 -19.88 -1.76 66.24
CA GLU A 155 -20.29 -3.08 66.75
C GLU A 155 -19.84 -3.28 68.20
N LYS A 156 -18.59 -2.92 68.55
CA LYS A 156 -18.10 -2.98 69.94
C LYS A 156 -18.87 -2.06 70.87
N ILE A 157 -19.20 -0.85 70.44
CA ILE A 157 -19.98 0.10 71.25
C ILE A 157 -21.37 -0.45 71.52
N VAL A 158 -22.05 -0.98 70.51
CA VAL A 158 -23.38 -1.59 70.66
C VAL A 158 -23.34 -2.77 71.61
N GLU A 159 -22.34 -3.64 71.49
CA GLU A 159 -22.15 -4.79 72.38
C GLU A 159 -21.95 -4.35 73.83
N GLN A 160 -21.11 -3.33 74.06
CA GLN A 160 -20.91 -2.77 75.40
C GLN A 160 -22.19 -2.15 75.97
N GLN A 161 -22.98 -1.46 75.13
CA GLN A 161 -24.26 -0.88 75.55
C GLN A 161 -25.27 -1.97 75.93
N ASN A 162 -25.34 -3.06 75.18
CA ASN A 162 -26.20 -4.20 75.51
C ASN A 162 -25.81 -4.81 76.86
N GLN A 163 -24.52 -5.04 77.10
CA GLN A 163 -24.03 -5.52 78.39
C GLN A 163 -24.39 -4.55 79.54
N ASN A 164 -24.24 -3.24 79.34
CA ASN A 164 -24.63 -2.24 80.33
C ASN A 164 -26.14 -2.28 80.61
N LEU A 165 -26.97 -2.51 79.59
CA LEU A 165 -28.42 -2.60 79.72
C LEU A 165 -28.82 -3.88 80.47
N ASP A 166 -28.15 -5.00 80.22
CA ASP A 166 -28.32 -6.25 80.96
C ASP A 166 -27.94 -6.08 82.44
N HIS A 167 -26.81 -5.41 82.72
CA HIS A 167 -26.41 -5.06 84.09
C HIS A 167 -27.45 -4.19 84.78
N LEU A 168 -28.00 -3.17 84.09
CA LEU A 168 -29.04 -2.31 84.63
C LEU A 168 -30.33 -3.09 84.92
N GLN A 169 -30.75 -3.97 84.00
CA GLN A 169 -31.90 -4.84 84.21
C GLN A 169 -31.69 -5.79 85.40
N ALA A 170 -30.50 -6.35 85.56
CA ALA A 170 -30.16 -7.21 86.69
C ALA A 170 -30.19 -6.43 88.02
N ALA A 171 -29.62 -5.22 88.07
CA ALA A 171 -29.69 -4.35 89.24
C ALA A 171 -31.14 -3.99 89.58
N MET A 172 -31.95 -3.66 88.58
CA MET A 172 -33.36 -3.35 88.77
C MET A 172 -34.16 -4.56 89.24
N ARG A 173 -33.88 -5.78 88.73
CA ARG A 173 -34.43 -7.03 89.26
C ARG A 173 -34.04 -7.24 90.72
N SER A 174 -32.76 -7.04 91.08
CA SER A 174 -32.31 -7.17 92.47
C SER A 174 -32.98 -6.16 93.41
N LEU A 175 -33.20 -4.92 92.95
CA LEU A 175 -33.96 -3.92 93.69
C LEU A 175 -35.44 -4.28 93.80
N MET A 176 -36.03 -4.83 92.73
CA MET A 176 -37.41 -5.30 92.71
C MET A 176 -37.58 -6.50 93.64
N GLU A 177 -36.64 -7.45 93.66
CA GLU A 177 -36.59 -8.58 94.60
C GLU A 177 -36.52 -8.08 96.06
N ALA A 178 -35.71 -7.04 96.32
CA ALA A 178 -35.64 -6.40 97.64
C ALA A 178 -36.93 -5.66 98.04
N LEU A 179 -37.72 -5.19 97.07
CA LEU A 179 -39.01 -4.52 97.28
C LEU A 179 -40.21 -5.49 97.25
N VAL A 180 -40.07 -6.71 96.71
CA VAL A 180 -41.15 -7.70 96.47
C VAL A 180 -41.32 -8.71 97.63
N VAL A 181 -40.87 -8.38 98.85
CA VAL A 181 -41.46 -8.96 100.08
C VAL A 181 -42.79 -8.25 100.40
N LYS A 182 -43.72 -8.22 99.44
CA LYS A 182 -45.19 -8.28 99.62
C LYS A 182 -45.92 -8.19 98.27
N GLU A 183 -46.75 -9.19 98.00
CA GLU A 183 -47.93 -9.18 97.11
C GLU A 183 -47.77 -9.26 95.56
N SER A 184 -48.01 -10.48 95.06
CA SER A 184 -48.82 -10.95 93.90
C SER A 184 -48.92 -10.20 92.54
N ALA A 185 -48.42 -10.90 91.51
CA ALA A 185 -49.04 -11.36 90.24
C ALA A 185 -49.69 -10.40 89.17
N PRO A 186 -49.62 -10.74 87.86
CA PRO A 186 -49.59 -9.79 86.74
C PRO A 186 -50.73 -9.93 85.69
N SER A 187 -50.93 -8.91 84.84
CA SER A 187 -51.64 -9.08 83.54
C SER A 187 -51.01 -8.29 82.38
N LYS A 188 -50.93 -9.00 81.26
CA LYS A 188 -50.15 -8.87 80.01
C LYS A 188 -50.75 -7.86 78.99
N PRO A 189 -49.97 -7.35 77.99
CA PRO A 189 -50.35 -6.26 77.09
C PRO A 189 -50.97 -6.73 75.77
N SER A 190 -51.83 -5.90 75.15
CA SER A 190 -52.45 -6.17 73.86
C SER A 190 -51.86 -5.32 72.74
N ALA A 191 -51.32 -6.02 71.73
CA ALA A 191 -50.76 -5.49 70.49
C ALA A 191 -51.86 -5.11 69.49
N VAL A 192 -51.62 -4.07 68.68
CA VAL A 192 -52.34 -3.79 67.44
C VAL A 192 -51.30 -3.54 66.35
N SER A 193 -51.27 -4.39 65.32
CA SER A 193 -50.63 -4.09 64.04
C SER A 193 -51.61 -4.49 62.95
N MET A 194 -52.35 -3.50 62.45
CA MET A 194 -53.10 -3.61 61.19
C MET A 194 -52.22 -3.03 60.09
N THR A 195 -51.75 -3.90 59.20
CA THR A 195 -51.14 -3.51 57.94
C THR A 195 -52.28 -3.28 56.94
N ALA A 196 -52.63 -2.01 56.70
CA ALA A 196 -53.51 -1.61 55.62
C ALA A 196 -52.65 -1.00 54.50
N GLU A 197 -52.65 -1.66 53.34
CA GLU A 197 -52.05 -1.15 52.12
C GLU A 197 -52.76 0.14 51.70
N ILE A 198 -52.01 1.25 51.72
CA ILE A 198 -52.43 2.52 51.14
C ILE A 198 -51.98 2.51 49.68
N SER A 199 -52.91 2.20 48.78
CA SER A 199 -52.83 2.58 47.36
C SER A 199 -52.99 4.09 47.26
N ALA A 200 -51.87 4.82 47.41
CA ALA A 200 -51.82 6.23 47.07
C ALA A 200 -51.65 6.38 45.53
N PRO A 201 -52.29 7.38 44.91
CA PRO A 201 -52.19 7.59 43.47
C PRO A 201 -50.76 7.95 43.05
N GLY A 202 -50.29 7.40 41.94
CA GLY A 202 -49.03 7.81 41.30
C GLY A 202 -47.74 7.38 41.98
N LEU A 203 -47.73 6.43 42.92
CA LEU A 203 -46.49 5.91 43.53
C LEU A 203 -46.21 4.45 43.14
N TYR A 204 -45.02 4.19 42.59
CA TYR A 204 -44.55 2.86 42.21
C TYR A 204 -43.36 2.44 43.07
N ARG A 205 -43.46 1.28 43.73
CA ARG A 205 -42.33 0.68 44.46
C ARG A 205 -41.55 -0.24 43.53
N VAL A 206 -40.28 0.10 43.30
CA VAL A 206 -39.35 -0.66 42.45
C VAL A 206 -39.17 -2.08 42.99
N LYS A 207 -39.39 -3.09 42.14
CA LYS A 207 -39.21 -4.50 42.47
C LYS A 207 -37.90 -5.02 41.88
N ALA A 208 -37.46 -6.19 42.35
CA ALA A 208 -36.27 -6.85 41.81
C ALA A 208 -36.46 -7.14 40.31
N GLY A 209 -35.49 -6.70 39.49
CA GLY A 209 -35.54 -6.88 38.03
C GLY A 209 -36.29 -5.78 37.26
N ASP A 210 -36.67 -4.68 37.92
CA ASP A 210 -37.19 -3.51 37.24
C ASP A 210 -36.07 -2.58 36.72
N SER A 211 -36.36 -1.93 35.60
CA SER A 211 -35.57 -0.82 35.04
C SER A 211 -36.48 0.38 34.81
N LEU A 212 -35.93 1.60 34.77
CA LEU A 212 -36.72 2.79 34.46
C LEU A 212 -37.45 2.68 33.11
N GLU A 213 -36.83 2.06 32.12
CA GLU A 213 -37.45 1.82 30.80
C GLU A 213 -38.67 0.91 30.90
N LYS A 214 -38.57 -0.18 31.68
CA LYS A 214 -39.67 -1.13 31.86
C LYS A 214 -40.84 -0.49 32.60
N ILE A 215 -40.55 0.30 33.63
CA ILE A 215 -41.55 1.06 34.40
C ILE A 215 -42.20 2.13 33.50
N ALA A 216 -41.41 2.88 32.74
CA ALA A 216 -41.91 3.91 31.82
C ALA A 216 -42.89 3.33 30.78
N ARG A 217 -42.54 2.20 30.15
CA ARG A 217 -43.42 1.51 29.19
C ARG A 217 -44.71 1.02 29.82
N LEU A 218 -44.63 0.42 31.01
CA LEU A 218 -45.80 -0.10 31.73
C LEU A 218 -46.80 1.03 32.04
N HIS A 219 -46.28 2.19 32.40
CA HIS A 219 -47.07 3.37 32.76
C HIS A 219 -47.28 4.37 31.61
N GLN A 220 -46.95 3.98 30.37
CA GLN A 220 -47.13 4.79 29.17
C GLN A 220 -46.53 6.20 29.28
N THR A 221 -45.38 6.31 29.93
CA THR A 221 -44.61 7.55 30.07
C THR A 221 -43.19 7.35 29.53
N THR A 222 -42.33 8.35 29.68
CA THR A 222 -40.93 8.28 29.27
C THR A 222 -39.99 8.27 30.48
N VAL A 223 -38.79 7.73 30.29
CA VAL A 223 -37.76 7.72 31.34
C VAL A 223 -37.44 9.14 31.82
N SER A 224 -37.37 10.12 30.91
CA SER A 224 -37.13 11.52 31.27
C SER A 224 -38.17 12.04 32.25
N VAL A 225 -39.47 11.82 31.97
CA VAL A 225 -40.55 12.32 32.83
C VAL A 225 -40.49 11.70 34.24
N ILE A 226 -40.19 10.41 34.34
CA ILE A 226 -40.00 9.76 35.65
C ILE A 226 -38.79 10.34 36.38
N LYS A 227 -37.68 10.60 35.67
CA LYS A 227 -36.48 11.18 36.26
C LYS A 227 -36.73 12.59 36.78
N ASP A 228 -37.41 13.41 35.98
CA ASP A 228 -37.72 14.81 36.31
C ASP A 228 -38.64 14.88 37.54
N LEU A 229 -39.67 14.02 37.61
CA LEU A 229 -40.60 13.95 38.75
C LEU A 229 -39.95 13.47 40.05
N ASN A 230 -38.84 12.73 39.97
CA ASN A 230 -38.17 12.12 41.12
C ASN A 230 -36.78 12.69 41.39
N GLY A 231 -36.34 13.70 40.64
CA GLY A 231 -35.01 14.30 40.77
C GLY A 231 -33.85 13.34 40.48
N LEU A 232 -34.06 12.35 39.60
CA LEU A 232 -33.04 11.35 39.28
C LEU A 232 -32.10 11.88 38.20
N SER A 233 -30.80 11.97 38.51
CA SER A 233 -29.77 12.33 37.52
C SER A 233 -29.37 11.18 36.60
N HIS A 234 -29.55 9.93 37.04
CA HIS A 234 -29.11 8.73 36.35
C HIS A 234 -30.21 7.68 36.31
N ASP A 235 -30.02 6.64 35.49
CA ASP A 235 -31.06 5.64 35.23
C ASP A 235 -31.05 4.50 36.26
N ARG A 236 -30.19 4.60 37.28
CA ARG A 236 -30.04 3.61 38.34
C ARG A 236 -31.12 3.79 39.40
N ILE A 237 -31.90 2.74 39.62
CA ILE A 237 -32.93 2.63 40.65
C ILE A 237 -32.62 1.45 41.58
N VAL A 238 -33.06 1.55 42.83
CA VAL A 238 -32.81 0.53 43.87
C VAL A 238 -34.10 -0.19 44.21
N VAL A 239 -34.03 -1.51 44.42
CA VAL A 239 -35.19 -2.31 44.85
C VAL A 239 -35.73 -1.77 46.17
N GLY A 240 -37.05 -1.57 46.24
CA GLY A 240 -37.74 -0.96 47.37
C GLY A 240 -37.87 0.56 47.31
N GLN A 241 -37.18 1.24 46.38
CA GLN A 241 -37.33 2.68 46.13
C GLN A 241 -38.76 2.98 45.67
N VAL A 242 -39.32 4.09 46.15
CA VAL A 242 -40.64 4.57 45.74
C VAL A 242 -40.46 5.70 44.74
N LEU A 243 -41.05 5.56 43.56
CA LEU A 243 -41.01 6.53 42.46
C LEU A 243 -42.39 7.15 42.26
N LYS A 244 -42.43 8.46 42.04
CA LYS A 244 -43.56 9.21 41.54
C LYS A 244 -43.73 8.97 40.04
N ILE A 245 -44.90 8.50 39.63
CA ILE A 245 -45.26 8.22 38.24
C ILE A 245 -46.36 9.21 37.86
N PRO A 246 -46.29 9.85 36.68
CA PRO A 246 -47.34 10.75 36.23
C PRO A 246 -48.66 9.97 36.08
N GLU A 247 -49.75 10.56 36.54
CA GLU A 247 -51.08 10.05 36.23
C GLU A 247 -51.37 10.22 34.74
N LYS A 248 -52.18 9.32 34.18
CA LYS A 248 -52.60 9.36 32.78
C LYS A 248 -53.45 10.59 32.47
#